data_AF-A0AAD8Y2U9-F1
#
_entry.id   AF-A0AAD8Y2U9-F1
#
_cell.length_a   1.000
_cell.length_b   1.000
_cell.length_c   1.000
_cell.angle_alpha   90.00
_cell.angle_beta   90.00
_cell.angle_gamma   90.00
#
_symmetry.space_group_name_H-M   'P 1'
#
loop_
_entity.id
_entity.type
_entity.pdbx_description
1 polymer ?
#
loop_
_entity_poly.entity_id
_entity_poly.type
_entity_poly.pdbx_seq_one_letter_code
_entity_poly.pdbx_strand_id
1 'polypeptide(L)'
;MVDYTLLNKFARKRASLGRDLTDDENEAITAEFMKESGIHINSKICIMDGQSMCPRSGRKLRCPCNEVTYCSEACQRHHWTIHKMTCKALAKKKKKKKKPTQATSAQPAHGLTEEELEYIRIEAFMAENKGVKHAIEECAWQLGEHPLVIGGGQIRYGPNGEEFKKGDVGKIYREEIGVEWDGDKRFGLGPYVQQKTQFDWIAKAKGGKSLKKDNLEELMKELWQT
;
A
#
# COMPACT_ATOMS: atom_id res chain seq x y z
N MET A 1 -17.61 -34.34 8.00
CA MET A 1 -18.58 -33.27 8.30
C MET A 1 -17.93 -31.98 7.86
N VAL A 2 -18.50 -31.28 6.87
CA VAL A 2 -17.92 -30.02 6.35
C VAL A 2 -18.26 -28.92 7.36
N ASP A 3 -17.26 -28.18 7.82
CA ASP A 3 -17.46 -27.09 8.77
C ASP A 3 -17.93 -25.83 8.03
N TYR A 4 -19.23 -25.54 8.11
CA TYR A 4 -19.87 -24.40 7.43
C TYR A 4 -19.80 -23.09 8.25
N THR A 5 -19.14 -23.08 9.40
CA THR A 5 -19.12 -21.93 10.32
C THR A 5 -18.58 -20.65 9.68
N LEU A 6 -17.50 -20.74 8.90
CA LEU A 6 -16.92 -19.59 8.20
C LEU A 6 -17.84 -19.08 7.07
N LEU A 7 -18.39 -19.97 6.24
CA LEU A 7 -19.32 -19.61 5.17
C LEU A 7 -20.58 -18.91 5.73
N ASN A 8 -21.07 -19.39 6.87
CA ASN A 8 -22.22 -18.81 7.56
C ASN A 8 -21.92 -17.41 8.13
N LYS A 9 -20.69 -17.13 8.57
CA LYS A 9 -20.29 -15.78 9.01
C LYS A 9 -20.32 -14.77 7.86
N PHE A 10 -19.77 -15.14 6.68
CA PHE A 10 -19.83 -14.28 5.50
C PHE A 10 -21.26 -14.02 5.02
N ALA A 11 -22.11 -15.04 5.01
CA ALA A 11 -23.51 -14.91 4.59
C ALA A 11 -24.30 -14.00 5.53
N ARG A 12 -24.12 -14.14 6.85
CA ARG A 12 -24.76 -13.26 7.85
C ARG A 12 -24.32 -11.81 7.71
N LYS A 13 -23.02 -11.57 7.48
CA LYS A 13 -22.50 -10.20 7.32
C LYS A 13 -23.03 -9.54 6.04
N ARG A 14 -23.05 -10.26 4.91
CA ARG A 14 -23.69 -9.77 3.66
C ARG A 14 -25.17 -9.46 3.85
N ALA A 15 -25.91 -10.34 4.50
CA ALA A 15 -27.33 -10.12 4.79
C ALA A 15 -27.56 -8.90 5.69
N SER A 16 -26.68 -8.65 6.66
CA SER A 16 -26.80 -7.48 7.55
C SER A 16 -26.49 -6.15 6.87
N LEU A 17 -25.60 -6.15 5.87
CA LEU A 17 -25.17 -4.95 5.17
C LEU A 17 -26.03 -4.64 3.94
N GLY A 18 -26.77 -5.62 3.42
CA GLY A 18 -27.53 -5.48 2.18
C GLY A 18 -26.67 -5.22 0.93
N ARG A 19 -25.35 -5.42 1.05
CA ARG A 19 -24.35 -5.27 -0.02
C ARG A 19 -23.28 -6.35 0.08
N ASP A 20 -22.49 -6.49 -0.98
CA ASP A 20 -21.30 -7.34 -0.95
C ASP A 20 -20.22 -6.79 -0.03
N LEU A 21 -19.41 -7.72 0.49
CA LEU A 21 -18.30 -7.44 1.40
C LEU A 21 -17.12 -6.87 0.63
N THR A 22 -16.46 -5.86 1.20
CA THR A 22 -15.16 -5.39 0.70
C THR A 22 -14.07 -6.41 1.04
N ASP A 23 -12.93 -6.33 0.36
CA ASP A 23 -11.77 -7.19 0.63
C ASP A 23 -11.28 -7.07 2.08
N ASP A 24 -11.32 -5.86 2.65
CA ASP A 24 -10.94 -5.62 4.05
C ASP A 24 -11.91 -6.28 5.04
N GLU A 25 -13.23 -6.23 4.75
CA GLU A 25 -14.24 -6.91 5.57
C GLU A 25 -14.10 -8.44 5.46
N ASN A 26 -13.75 -8.94 4.27
CA ASN A 26 -13.49 -10.35 4.06
C ASN A 26 -12.24 -10.82 4.83
N GLU A 27 -11.17 -10.04 4.79
CA GLU A 27 -9.95 -10.33 5.55
C GLU A 27 -10.20 -10.29 7.06
N ALA A 28 -10.99 -9.32 7.56
CA ALA A 28 -11.37 -9.22 8.97
C ALA A 28 -12.17 -10.43 9.46
N ILE A 29 -13.20 -10.87 8.72
CA ILE A 29 -14.00 -12.06 9.08
C ILE A 29 -13.13 -13.31 9.08
N THR A 30 -12.23 -13.43 8.10
CA THR A 30 -11.28 -14.56 8.02
C THR A 30 -10.33 -14.55 9.22
N ALA A 31 -9.80 -13.38 9.59
CA ALA A 31 -8.90 -13.23 10.72
C ALA A 31 -9.58 -13.54 12.07
N GLU A 32 -10.82 -13.07 12.27
CA GLU A 32 -11.62 -13.40 13.45
C GLU A 32 -11.89 -14.90 13.56
N PHE A 33 -12.29 -15.53 12.46
CA PHE A 33 -12.51 -16.98 12.42
C PHE A 33 -11.23 -17.75 12.76
N MET A 34 -10.10 -17.41 12.14
CA MET A 34 -8.81 -18.05 12.44
C MET A 34 -8.38 -17.87 13.90
N LYS A 35 -8.75 -16.75 14.53
CA LYS A 35 -8.51 -16.47 15.96
C LYS A 35 -9.43 -17.30 16.86
N GLU A 36 -10.72 -17.35 16.57
CA GLU A 36 -11.71 -18.09 17.36
C GLU A 36 -11.53 -19.61 17.27
N SER A 37 -11.26 -20.14 16.09
CA SER A 37 -11.08 -21.58 15.89
C SER A 37 -9.82 -22.12 16.55
N GLY A 38 -8.96 -21.25 17.11
CA GLY A 38 -7.68 -21.65 17.69
C GLY A 38 -6.75 -22.33 16.67
N ILE A 39 -7.05 -22.19 15.36
CA ILE A 39 -6.23 -22.70 14.26
C ILE A 39 -5.09 -21.69 14.07
N HIS A 40 -4.27 -21.58 15.10
CA HIS A 40 -2.89 -21.21 14.88
C HIS A 40 -2.28 -22.37 14.12
N ILE A 41 -1.69 -22.12 12.94
CA ILE A 41 -0.74 -23.05 12.33
C ILE A 41 0.37 -23.18 13.36
N ASN A 42 0.17 -24.12 14.26
CA ASN A 42 0.83 -24.09 15.54
C ASN A 42 2.27 -24.38 15.21
N SER A 43 3.17 -23.44 15.51
CA SER A 43 4.61 -23.60 15.27
C SER A 43 5.25 -24.77 16.05
N LYS A 44 4.42 -25.58 16.70
CA LYS A 44 4.70 -26.78 17.47
C LYS A 44 4.28 -28.06 16.74
N ILE A 45 3.40 -27.97 15.73
CA ILE A 45 2.88 -29.11 14.96
C ILE A 45 3.72 -29.27 13.69
N CYS A 46 4.10 -30.51 13.38
CA CYS A 46 4.79 -30.82 12.13
C CYS A 46 3.78 -30.76 10.98
N ILE A 47 4.13 -30.17 9.85
CA ILE A 47 3.24 -30.19 8.67
C ILE A 47 3.00 -31.60 8.12
N MET A 48 3.90 -32.54 8.43
CA MET A 48 3.76 -33.96 8.10
C MET A 48 3.17 -34.77 9.25
N ASP A 49 2.59 -34.12 10.26
CA ASP A 49 1.92 -34.82 11.36
C ASP A 49 0.67 -35.53 10.83
N GLY A 50 0.64 -36.87 10.96
CA GLY A 50 -0.38 -37.72 10.34
C GLY A 50 0.18 -38.65 9.26
N GLN A 51 1.35 -38.36 8.70
CA GLN A 51 2.04 -39.28 7.78
C GLN A 51 2.78 -40.36 8.57
N SER A 52 2.81 -41.60 8.04
CA SER A 52 3.49 -42.76 8.66
C SER A 52 4.99 -42.52 8.92
N MET A 53 5.59 -41.60 8.16
CA MET A 53 7.01 -41.26 8.24
C MET A 53 7.36 -40.10 9.21
N CYS A 54 6.40 -39.39 9.81
CA CYS A 54 6.76 -38.42 10.85
C CYS A 54 6.94 -39.11 12.19
N PRO A 55 8.12 -38.98 12.84
CA PRO A 55 8.36 -39.56 14.16
C PRO A 55 7.49 -38.98 15.27
N ARG A 56 6.77 -37.86 15.02
CA ARG A 56 5.93 -37.03 15.93
C ARG A 56 6.64 -36.48 17.18
N SER A 57 7.67 -37.16 17.64
CA SER A 57 8.62 -36.84 18.68
C SER A 57 9.82 -36.05 18.12
N GLY A 58 10.60 -35.44 19.02
CA GLY A 58 11.84 -34.72 18.69
C GLY A 58 11.73 -33.19 18.73
N ARG A 59 12.92 -32.54 18.69
CA ARG A 59 13.02 -31.07 18.61
C ARG A 59 12.45 -30.59 17.28
N LYS A 60 11.49 -29.67 17.36
CA LYS A 60 10.82 -29.13 16.18
C LYS A 60 11.75 -28.18 15.42
N LEU A 61 11.96 -28.46 14.14
CA LEU A 61 12.77 -27.66 13.23
C LEU A 61 11.87 -26.66 12.49
N ARG A 62 12.23 -25.38 12.47
CA ARG A 62 11.51 -24.37 11.67
C ARG A 62 12.19 -24.13 10.33
N CYS A 63 11.37 -24.01 9.30
CA CYS A 63 11.84 -23.52 8.01
C CYS A 63 12.23 -22.03 8.10
N PRO A 64 13.23 -21.54 7.35
CA PRO A 64 13.58 -20.11 7.31
C PRO A 64 12.42 -19.16 6.94
N CYS A 65 11.40 -19.66 6.23
CA CYS A 65 10.18 -18.88 5.94
C CYS A 65 9.27 -18.70 7.17
N ASN A 66 9.50 -19.44 8.27
CA ASN A 66 8.71 -19.45 9.51
C ASN A 66 7.20 -19.75 9.31
N GLU A 67 6.81 -20.36 8.19
CA GLU A 67 5.41 -20.76 7.92
C GLU A 67 5.16 -22.22 8.27
N VAL A 68 6.19 -23.07 8.19
CA VAL A 68 6.08 -24.51 8.39
C VAL A 68 7.11 -24.99 9.42
N THR A 69 6.70 -25.98 10.19
CA THR A 69 7.52 -26.63 11.23
C THR A 69 7.60 -28.13 10.92
N TYR A 70 8.73 -28.74 11.23
CA TYR A 70 9.01 -30.15 10.99
C TYR A 70 9.42 -30.86 12.29
N CYS A 71 9.06 -32.14 12.41
CA CYS A 71 9.51 -33.02 13.50
C CYS A 71 10.96 -33.50 13.30
N SER A 72 11.44 -33.58 12.05
CA SER A 72 12.78 -34.05 11.68
C SER A 72 13.21 -33.53 10.30
N GLU A 73 14.49 -33.66 9.96
CA GLU A 73 14.98 -33.36 8.60
C GLU A 73 14.33 -34.25 7.53
N ALA A 74 13.98 -35.50 7.88
CA ALA A 74 13.30 -36.40 6.94
C ALA A 74 11.96 -35.82 6.49
N CYS A 75 11.16 -35.28 7.43
CA CYS A 75 9.91 -34.60 7.09
C CYS A 75 10.13 -33.32 6.28
N GLN A 76 11.20 -32.58 6.58
CA GLN A 76 11.55 -31.40 5.79
C GLN A 76 11.89 -31.79 4.35
N ARG A 77 12.78 -32.77 4.14
CA ARG A 77 13.20 -33.21 2.80
C ARG A 77 12.04 -33.75 1.98
N HIS A 78 11.14 -34.52 2.60
CA HIS A 78 9.98 -35.07 1.90
C HIS A 78 9.00 -33.97 1.47
N HIS A 79 8.69 -33.02 2.37
CA HIS A 79 7.82 -31.88 2.04
C HIS A 79 8.49 -30.84 1.13
N TRP A 80 9.84 -30.82 1.07
CA TRP A 80 10.62 -29.80 0.36
C TRP A 80 10.31 -29.73 -1.14
N THR A 81 9.98 -30.85 -1.76
CA THR A 81 9.61 -30.93 -3.18
C THR A 81 8.49 -29.97 -3.54
N ILE A 82 7.51 -29.82 -2.64
CA ILE A 82 6.37 -28.91 -2.78
C ILE A 82 6.70 -27.55 -2.15
N HIS A 83 7.27 -27.55 -0.94
CA HIS A 83 7.50 -26.33 -0.17
C HIS A 83 8.51 -25.38 -0.82
N LYS A 84 9.49 -25.86 -1.58
CA LYS A 84 10.52 -25.00 -2.22
C LYS A 84 9.92 -23.91 -3.11
N MET A 85 8.77 -24.19 -3.74
CA MET A 85 8.09 -23.26 -4.64
C MET A 85 7.48 -22.08 -3.87
N THR A 86 6.95 -22.33 -2.67
CA THR A 86 6.29 -21.32 -1.83
C THR A 86 7.23 -20.69 -0.80
N CYS A 87 8.28 -21.41 -0.38
CA CYS A 87 9.23 -20.96 0.65
C CYS A 87 9.90 -19.62 0.30
N LYS A 88 10.34 -19.44 -0.95
CA LYS A 88 10.99 -18.20 -1.40
C LYS A 88 10.02 -17.02 -1.37
N ALA A 89 8.79 -17.21 -1.84
CA ALA A 89 7.77 -16.17 -1.86
C ALA A 89 7.37 -15.73 -0.44
N LEU A 90 7.18 -16.69 0.46
CA LEU A 90 6.80 -16.44 1.85
C LEU A 90 7.93 -15.76 2.64
N ALA A 91 9.18 -16.17 2.42
CA ALA A 91 10.35 -15.51 3.02
C ALA A 91 10.46 -14.04 2.59
N LYS A 92 10.17 -13.72 1.31
CA LYS A 92 10.14 -12.34 0.81
C LYS A 92 8.99 -11.52 1.42
N LYS A 93 7.78 -12.09 1.54
CA LYS A 93 6.63 -11.41 2.17
C LYS A 93 6.93 -10.98 3.60
N LYS A 94 7.59 -11.82 4.41
CA LYS A 94 7.99 -11.45 5.78
C LYS A 94 9.03 -10.35 5.85
N LYS A 95 9.98 -10.29 4.91
CA LYS A 95 10.93 -9.16 4.82
C LYS A 95 10.23 -7.83 4.52
N LYS A 96 9.14 -7.85 3.75
CA LYS A 96 8.33 -6.65 3.49
C LYS A 96 7.53 -6.20 4.72
N LYS A 97 6.97 -7.14 5.51
CA LYS A 97 6.22 -6.82 6.75
C LYS A 97 7.09 -6.39 7.94
N LYS A 98 8.38 -6.75 7.96
CA LYS A 98 9.33 -6.42 9.05
C LYS A 98 10.19 -5.19 8.81
N LYS A 99 10.07 -4.52 7.66
CA LYS A 99 10.45 -3.11 7.62
C LYS A 99 9.31 -2.37 8.31
N PRO A 100 9.47 -1.82 9.52
CA PRO A 100 8.73 -0.61 9.78
C PRO A 100 9.09 0.29 8.60
N THR A 101 8.10 0.88 7.97
CA THR A 101 8.26 2.04 7.10
C THR A 101 8.76 3.20 7.98
N GLN A 102 9.94 3.05 8.57
CA GLN A 102 10.88 4.12 8.86
C GLN A 102 11.73 4.27 7.61
N ALA A 103 11.08 4.64 6.50
CA ALA A 103 11.69 5.74 5.78
C ALA A 103 11.51 6.92 6.73
N THR A 104 12.63 7.49 7.18
CA THR A 104 12.68 8.84 7.72
C THR A 104 12.03 9.77 6.70
N SER A 105 10.70 9.89 6.71
CA SER A 105 10.05 11.07 6.19
C SER A 105 10.41 12.15 7.19
N ALA A 106 11.42 12.96 6.84
CA ALA A 106 11.35 14.35 7.22
C ALA A 106 9.91 14.78 6.94
N GLN A 107 9.15 15.14 7.97
CA GLN A 107 7.80 15.65 7.77
C GLN A 107 7.92 16.74 6.72
N PRO A 108 7.27 16.61 5.56
CA PRO A 108 7.48 17.61 4.54
C PRO A 108 6.92 18.92 5.09
N ALA A 109 7.67 20.01 4.90
CA ALA A 109 7.49 21.29 5.60
C ALA A 109 6.09 21.92 5.45
N HIS A 110 5.24 21.36 4.59
CA HIS A 110 3.88 21.80 4.30
C HIS A 110 2.85 21.53 5.41
N GLY A 111 3.13 20.64 6.38
CA GLY A 111 2.22 20.33 7.49
C GLY A 111 0.86 19.73 7.08
N LEU A 112 0.76 19.14 5.89
CA LEU A 112 -0.44 18.48 5.38
C LEU A 112 -0.50 17.01 5.79
N THR A 113 -1.70 16.46 5.97
CA THR A 113 -1.90 15.02 6.17
C THR A 113 -1.73 14.25 4.84
N GLU A 114 -1.48 12.93 4.91
CA GLU A 114 -1.35 12.12 3.67
C GLU A 114 -2.64 12.14 2.84
N GLU A 115 -3.80 12.17 3.49
CA GLU A 115 -5.11 12.29 2.82
C GLU A 115 -5.25 13.61 2.07
N GLU A 116 -4.77 14.72 2.64
CA GLU A 116 -4.76 16.03 1.98
C GLU A 116 -3.81 16.06 0.78
N LEU A 117 -2.64 15.43 0.92
CA LEU A 117 -1.69 15.29 -0.19
C LEU A 117 -2.29 14.48 -1.33
N GLU A 118 -2.92 13.34 -1.03
CA GLU A 118 -3.55 12.51 -2.04
C GLU A 118 -4.69 13.26 -2.76
N TYR A 119 -5.48 14.04 -2.03
CA TYR A 119 -6.50 14.90 -2.64
C TYR A 119 -5.91 15.94 -3.60
N ILE A 120 -4.85 16.64 -3.17
CA ILE A 120 -4.16 17.64 -4.01
C ILE A 120 -3.60 16.99 -5.28
N ARG A 121 -2.98 15.80 -5.16
CA ARG A 121 -2.43 15.06 -6.31
C ARG A 121 -3.52 14.71 -7.32
N ILE A 122 -4.64 14.17 -6.84
CA ILE A 122 -5.80 13.82 -7.69
C ILE A 122 -6.38 15.06 -8.36
N GLU A 123 -6.48 16.18 -7.64
CA GLU A 123 -7.07 17.40 -8.18
C GLU A 123 -6.20 18.05 -9.26
N ALA A 124 -4.88 18.08 -9.07
CA ALA A 124 -3.93 18.54 -10.08
C ALA A 124 -4.02 17.70 -11.36
N PHE A 125 -4.09 16.37 -11.21
CA PHE A 125 -4.30 15.45 -12.33
C PHE A 125 -5.62 15.72 -13.07
N MET A 126 -6.71 15.93 -12.34
CA MET A 126 -8.02 16.24 -12.93
C MET A 126 -8.05 17.60 -13.63
N ALA A 127 -7.33 18.60 -13.10
CA ALA A 127 -7.23 19.92 -13.72
C ALA A 127 -6.47 19.85 -15.05
N GLU A 128 -5.40 19.06 -15.12
CA GLU A 128 -4.66 18.87 -16.37
C GLU A 128 -5.50 18.19 -17.45
N ASN A 129 -6.27 17.16 -17.08
CA ASN A 129 -7.23 16.52 -17.99
C ASN A 129 -8.36 17.44 -18.45
N LYS A 130 -8.66 18.50 -17.69
CA LYS A 130 -9.61 19.56 -18.09
C LYS A 130 -8.97 20.63 -18.97
N GLY A 131 -7.70 20.48 -19.34
CA GLY A 131 -6.96 21.40 -20.21
C GLY A 131 -6.21 22.50 -19.46
N VAL A 132 -6.12 22.45 -18.13
CA VAL A 132 -5.26 23.36 -17.35
C VAL A 132 -3.81 22.90 -17.51
N LYS A 133 -3.07 23.56 -18.40
CA LYS A 133 -1.67 23.20 -18.69
C LYS A 133 -0.81 23.33 -17.42
N HIS A 134 0.15 22.42 -17.26
CA HIS A 134 1.15 22.43 -16.18
C HIS A 134 0.61 22.26 -14.76
N ALA A 135 -0.67 21.85 -14.59
CA ALA A 135 -1.26 21.69 -13.26
C ALA A 135 -0.52 20.65 -12.40
N ILE A 136 -0.09 19.53 -12.98
CA ILE A 136 0.70 18.51 -12.26
C ILE A 136 2.09 19.05 -11.88
N GLU A 137 2.74 19.79 -12.78
CA GLU A 137 4.10 20.32 -12.57
C GLU A 137 4.11 21.41 -11.49
N GLU A 138 3.13 22.31 -11.49
CA GLU A 138 2.97 23.33 -10.45
C GLU A 138 2.67 22.70 -9.08
N CYS A 139 1.80 21.69 -9.05
CA CYS A 139 1.48 20.96 -7.84
C CYS A 139 2.71 20.23 -7.28
N ALA A 140 3.46 19.55 -8.13
CA ALA A 140 4.69 18.86 -7.76
C ALA A 140 5.73 19.85 -7.18
N TRP A 141 5.89 21.02 -7.80
CA TRP A 141 6.77 22.07 -7.31
C TRP A 141 6.35 22.60 -5.93
N GLN A 142 5.06 22.86 -5.70
CA GLN A 142 4.56 23.33 -4.41
C GLN A 142 4.73 22.30 -3.29
N LEU A 143 4.59 21.02 -3.61
CA LEU A 143 4.78 19.91 -2.66
C LEU A 143 6.25 19.53 -2.47
N GLY A 144 7.16 19.99 -3.34
CA GLY A 144 8.54 19.50 -3.38
C GLY A 144 8.63 18.04 -3.83
N GLU A 145 7.67 17.60 -4.63
CA GLU A 145 7.59 16.25 -5.20
C GLU A 145 7.94 16.26 -6.69
N HIS A 146 8.21 15.08 -7.25
CA HIS A 146 8.46 14.93 -8.68
C HIS A 146 7.11 14.80 -9.44
N PRO A 147 6.90 15.47 -10.60
CA PRO A 147 5.63 15.41 -11.35
C PRO A 147 5.12 14.00 -11.65
N LEU A 148 6.02 13.06 -11.95
CA LEU A 148 5.68 11.64 -12.17
C LEU A 148 5.05 10.92 -10.97
N VAL A 149 5.23 11.43 -9.74
CA VAL A 149 4.56 10.90 -8.55
C VAL A 149 3.06 11.23 -8.56
N ILE A 150 2.69 12.36 -9.16
CA ILE A 150 1.32 12.88 -9.22
C ILE A 150 0.60 12.35 -10.46
N GLY A 151 1.29 12.27 -11.60
CA GLY A 151 0.72 11.83 -12.88
C GLY A 151 0.40 10.34 -13.01
N GLY A 152 0.46 9.55 -11.91
CA GLY A 152 0.03 8.15 -11.92
C GLY A 152 0.83 7.22 -12.85
N GLY A 153 2.09 7.55 -13.15
CA GLY A 153 2.92 6.78 -14.07
C GLY A 153 3.08 5.31 -13.61
N GLN A 154 2.48 4.38 -14.35
CA GLN A 154 2.77 2.95 -14.24
C GLN A 154 4.28 2.70 -14.40
N ILE A 155 4.77 1.73 -13.63
CA ILE A 155 6.12 1.16 -13.70
C ILE A 155 6.49 0.93 -15.16
N ARG A 156 7.45 1.71 -15.68
CA ARG A 156 8.06 1.42 -16.98
C ARG A 156 9.23 0.47 -16.75
N TYR A 157 9.46 -0.41 -17.71
CA TYR A 157 10.66 -1.23 -17.74
C TYR A 157 11.69 -0.51 -18.62
N GLY A 158 12.94 -0.45 -18.17
CA GLY A 158 14.03 0.04 -19.01
C GLY A 158 14.30 -0.92 -20.19
N PRO A 159 15.05 -0.49 -21.21
CA PRO A 159 15.43 -1.35 -22.34
C PRO A 159 16.19 -2.62 -21.93
N ASN A 160 16.73 -2.65 -20.70
CA ASN A 160 17.43 -3.79 -20.11
C ASN A 160 16.57 -4.62 -19.13
N GLY A 161 15.27 -4.32 -18.99
CA GLY A 161 14.35 -5.05 -18.11
C GLY A 161 14.39 -4.64 -16.62
N GLU A 162 14.92 -3.46 -16.30
CA GLU A 162 14.95 -2.95 -14.91
C GLU A 162 13.57 -2.44 -14.46
N GLU A 163 13.18 -2.78 -13.23
CA GLU A 163 11.92 -2.39 -12.58
C GLU A 163 12.14 -1.12 -11.76
N PHE A 164 11.60 0.03 -12.18
CA PHE A 164 11.73 1.29 -11.45
C PHE A 164 10.63 1.45 -10.39
N LYS A 165 11.00 1.76 -9.15
CA LYS A 165 10.05 2.01 -8.04
C LYS A 165 9.89 3.50 -7.79
N LYS A 166 8.79 3.87 -7.12
CA LYS A 166 8.56 5.21 -6.58
C LYS A 166 9.80 5.66 -5.78
N GLY A 167 10.57 6.60 -6.32
CA GLY A 167 11.86 7.07 -5.78
C GLY A 167 13.09 6.84 -6.68
N ASP A 168 13.06 5.88 -7.61
CA ASP A 168 14.19 5.62 -8.53
C ASP A 168 14.20 6.57 -9.74
N VAL A 169 13.12 7.33 -9.94
CA VAL A 169 12.99 8.33 -11.02
C VAL A 169 14.05 9.44 -10.91
N GLY A 170 14.50 9.76 -9.69
CA GLY A 170 15.62 10.69 -9.47
C GLY A 170 16.99 10.13 -9.89
N LYS A 171 17.10 8.82 -10.19
CA LYS A 171 18.32 8.21 -10.74
C LYS A 171 18.34 8.19 -12.26
N ILE A 172 17.20 8.04 -12.94
CA ILE A 172 17.14 8.00 -14.41
C ILE A 172 17.61 9.33 -15.02
N TYR A 173 17.28 10.46 -14.37
CA TYR A 173 17.78 11.78 -14.80
C TYR A 173 19.25 12.07 -14.42
N ARG A 174 19.90 11.18 -13.65
CA ARG A 174 21.30 11.35 -13.20
C ARG A 174 22.30 11.08 -14.32
N GLU A 175 21.92 10.31 -15.34
CA GLU A 175 22.82 9.89 -16.44
C GLU A 175 22.65 10.70 -17.73
N GLU A 176 21.47 11.29 -18.00
CA GLU A 176 21.25 12.04 -19.26
C GLU A 176 21.58 13.54 -19.18
N ILE A 177 21.60 14.17 -17.99
CA ILE A 177 21.78 15.63 -17.86
C ILE A 177 23.02 16.02 -17.01
N GLY A 178 23.64 15.10 -16.29
CA GLY A 178 24.89 15.36 -15.57
C GLY A 178 24.80 16.42 -14.46
N VAL A 179 23.61 16.71 -13.94
CA VAL A 179 23.39 17.69 -12.87
C VAL A 179 23.03 16.97 -11.56
N GLU A 180 23.82 17.23 -10.53
CA GLU A 180 23.60 16.73 -9.17
C GLU A 180 22.43 17.49 -8.52
N TRP A 181 21.47 16.75 -7.93
CA TRP A 181 20.39 17.36 -7.15
C TRP A 181 20.92 17.74 -5.77
N ASP A 182 20.99 19.04 -5.51
CA ASP A 182 21.47 19.66 -4.28
C ASP A 182 20.40 19.77 -3.19
N GLY A 183 19.17 19.34 -3.47
CA GLY A 183 18.03 19.52 -2.57
C GLY A 183 17.41 20.92 -2.62
N ASP A 184 17.76 21.75 -3.60
CA ASP A 184 17.13 23.06 -3.78
C ASP A 184 15.69 22.92 -4.33
N LYS A 185 14.81 23.82 -3.90
CA LYS A 185 13.40 23.93 -4.34
C LYS A 185 13.26 24.38 -5.81
N ARG A 186 14.37 24.55 -6.52
CA ARG A 186 14.46 25.10 -7.88
C ARG A 186 15.10 24.12 -8.84
N PHE A 187 14.66 22.87 -8.84
CA PHE A 187 15.24 21.88 -9.74
C PHE A 187 14.99 22.23 -11.21
N GLY A 188 16.05 22.50 -11.97
CA GLY A 188 16.09 22.47 -13.44
C GLY A 188 15.35 23.59 -14.18
N LEU A 189 14.63 24.46 -13.50
CA LEU A 189 13.94 25.58 -14.13
C LEU A 189 14.89 26.79 -14.15
N GLY A 190 15.62 26.97 -15.26
CA GLY A 190 16.24 28.27 -15.58
C GLY A 190 15.20 29.39 -15.39
N PRO A 191 15.61 30.62 -15.06
CA PRO A 191 14.83 31.61 -14.31
C PRO A 191 13.36 31.58 -14.69
N TYR A 192 12.59 30.72 -14.00
CA TYR A 192 11.15 30.67 -14.17
C TYR A 192 10.69 31.93 -13.47
N VAL A 193 10.55 32.99 -14.26
CA VAL A 193 9.91 34.21 -13.81
C VAL A 193 8.55 33.74 -13.36
N GLN A 194 8.36 33.70 -12.04
CA GLN A 194 7.17 33.25 -11.37
C GLN A 194 6.02 34.16 -11.85
N GLN A 195 5.39 33.80 -12.97
CA GLN A 195 4.05 34.27 -13.23
C GLN A 195 3.25 33.74 -12.05
N LYS A 196 2.59 34.66 -11.32
CA LYS A 196 1.80 34.31 -10.13
C LYS A 196 1.06 33.03 -10.43
N THR A 197 1.36 31.98 -9.65
CA THR A 197 0.75 30.67 -9.83
C THR A 197 -0.76 30.87 -9.88
N GLN A 198 -1.40 30.40 -10.94
CA GLN A 198 -2.84 30.57 -11.10
C GLN A 198 -3.60 29.86 -9.96
N PHE A 199 -2.97 28.85 -9.35
CA PHE A 199 -3.51 28.08 -8.23
C PHE A 199 -2.50 27.91 -7.08
N ASP A 200 -2.93 28.24 -5.85
CA ASP A 200 -2.25 27.83 -4.62
C ASP A 200 -2.91 26.54 -4.11
N TRP A 201 -2.31 25.39 -4.44
CA TRP A 201 -2.87 24.07 -4.15
C TRP A 201 -2.85 23.77 -2.64
N ILE A 202 -1.86 24.30 -1.91
CA ILE A 202 -1.74 24.14 -0.46
C ILE A 202 -2.82 24.96 0.25
N ALA A 203 -3.02 26.23 -0.15
CA ALA A 203 -4.08 27.06 0.41
C ALA A 203 -5.47 26.51 0.06
N LYS A 204 -5.66 25.97 -1.15
CA LYS A 204 -6.92 25.34 -1.57
C LYS A 204 -7.26 24.13 -0.70
N ALA A 205 -6.31 23.25 -0.43
CA ALA A 205 -6.51 22.10 0.44
C ALA A 205 -6.87 22.51 1.88
N LYS A 206 -6.20 23.54 2.42
CA LYS A 206 -6.49 24.08 3.74
C LYS A 206 -7.86 24.78 3.80
N GLY A 207 -8.24 25.51 2.76
CA GLY A 207 -9.53 26.22 2.65
C GLY A 207 -10.72 25.30 2.37
N GLY A 208 -10.51 24.17 1.69
CA GLY A 208 -11.55 23.20 1.36
C GLY A 208 -12.22 22.52 2.55
N LYS A 209 -11.61 22.57 3.75
CA LYS A 209 -12.20 22.09 5.01
C LYS A 209 -13.38 22.96 5.50
N SER A 210 -13.43 24.24 5.14
CA SER A 210 -14.52 25.15 5.54
C SER A 210 -15.74 25.01 4.63
N LEU A 211 -15.56 25.14 3.30
CA LEU A 211 -16.66 25.13 2.34
C LEU A 211 -17.43 23.80 2.23
N LYS A 212 -16.81 22.65 2.56
CA LYS A 212 -17.48 21.35 2.53
C LYS A 212 -18.29 21.05 3.80
N LYS A 213 -17.93 21.63 4.95
CA LYS A 213 -18.73 21.51 6.17
C LYS A 213 -20.01 22.32 6.04
N ASP A 214 -19.89 23.53 5.52
CA ASP A 214 -21.02 24.45 5.37
C ASP A 214 -22.02 23.92 4.33
N ASN A 215 -21.55 23.44 3.17
CA ASN A 215 -22.42 22.80 2.16
C ASN A 215 -23.08 21.50 2.65
N LEU A 216 -22.43 20.74 3.53
CA LEU A 216 -23.00 19.49 4.07
C LEU A 216 -24.04 19.77 5.16
N GLU A 217 -23.81 20.76 6.03
CA GLU A 217 -24.79 21.21 7.02
C GLU A 217 -26.01 21.86 6.37
N GLU A 218 -25.83 22.58 5.27
CA GLU A 218 -26.92 23.20 4.51
C GLU A 218 -27.77 22.14 3.78
N LEU A 219 -27.14 21.16 3.12
CA LEU A 219 -27.83 19.99 2.55
C LEU A 219 -28.56 19.15 3.61
N MET A 220 -27.99 19.02 4.80
CA MET A 220 -28.63 18.29 5.90
C MET A 220 -29.82 19.04 6.51
N LYS A 221 -29.83 20.38 6.48
CA LYS A 221 -30.98 21.19 6.92
C LYS A 221 -32.15 21.10 5.94
N GLU A 222 -31.88 21.07 4.64
CA GLU A 222 -32.92 20.91 3.62
C GLU A 222 -33.61 19.53 3.70
N LEU A 223 -32.84 18.47 3.98
CA LEU A 223 -33.36 17.10 4.12
C LEU A 223 -34.22 16.85 5.38
N TRP A 224 -34.19 17.76 6.36
CA TRP A 224 -34.94 17.64 7.62
C TRP A 224 -36.18 18.55 7.69
N GLN A 225 -36.43 19.36 6.66
CA GLN A 225 -37.60 20.25 6.57
C GLN A 225 -38.67 19.76 5.58
N THR A 226 -38.45 18.62 4.91
CA THR A 226 -39.43 17.89 4.08
C THR A 226 -39.92 16.63 4.79
#